data_AF-A0A4R8FX84-F1
#
_entry.id   AF-A0A4R8FX84-F1
#
_cell.length_a   1.000
_cell.length_b   1.000
_cell.length_c   1.000
_cell.angle_alpha   90.00
_cell.angle_beta   90.00
_cell.angle_gamma   90.00
#
_symmetry.space_group_name_H-M   'P 1'
#
loop_
_entity.id
_entity.type
_entity.pdbx_description
1 polymer ?
#
loop_
_entity_poly.entity_id
_entity_poly.type
_entity_poly.pdbx_seq_one_letter_code
_entity_poly.pdbx_strand_id
1 'polypeptide(L)'
;MRDGLSHDGTLYAPFYGESLMIMYRTALFEQAGLTMPEAPPWDFVAEAALQPTDKDNEVYGICLRGKAGWGENVALLTATGNSFGARRFDEDWKAQFDSGAWKETLSFYLDLMNEAGPPGASNNGFNENLSLFKRGKCAMWVDATVAASFVTNPAESTVADHVDFALAPGEGKGKRGNWVWT
;
A
#
# COMPACT_ATOMS: atom_id res chain seq x y z
N MET A 1 -0.01 -8.71 18.83
CA MET A 1 -1.49 -8.71 18.72
C MET A 1 -2.16 -8.71 20.09
N ARG A 2 -2.01 -9.78 20.91
CA ARG A 2 -2.61 -9.84 22.25
C ARG A 2 -2.37 -8.58 23.09
N ASP A 3 -1.13 -8.11 23.16
CA ASP A 3 -0.75 -6.95 23.97
C ASP A 3 -1.46 -5.65 23.54
N GLY A 4 -1.75 -5.47 22.25
CA GLY A 4 -2.47 -4.31 21.74
C GLY A 4 -3.98 -4.33 22.01
N LEU A 5 -4.52 -5.49 22.38
CA LEU A 5 -5.94 -5.72 22.66
C LEU A 5 -6.20 -6.13 24.11
N SER A 6 -5.18 -6.01 24.97
CA SER A 6 -5.24 -6.37 26.37
C SER A 6 -5.08 -5.13 27.24
N HIS A 7 -5.88 -5.02 28.29
CA HIS A 7 -5.75 -4.00 29.34
C HIS A 7 -5.75 -4.71 30.70
N ASP A 8 -4.76 -4.41 31.54
CA ASP A 8 -4.55 -5.06 32.84
C ASP A 8 -4.59 -6.60 32.78
N GLY A 9 -3.95 -7.17 31.76
CA GLY A 9 -3.88 -8.62 31.53
C GLY A 9 -5.15 -9.26 30.94
N THR A 10 -6.24 -8.50 30.81
CA THR A 10 -7.52 -8.97 30.24
C THR A 10 -7.56 -8.69 28.75
N LEU A 11 -7.81 -9.73 27.94
CA LEU A 11 -7.96 -9.65 26.47
C LEU A 11 -9.41 -9.32 26.09
N TYR A 12 -9.63 -8.30 25.24
CA TYR A 12 -10.97 -7.82 24.88
C TYR A 12 -11.45 -8.23 23.48
N ALA A 13 -10.55 -8.43 22.52
CA ALA A 13 -10.81 -8.91 21.16
C ALA A 13 -9.55 -9.65 20.64
N PRO A 14 -9.65 -10.66 19.72
CA PRO A 14 -9.48 -10.39 18.28
C PRO A 14 -10.34 -11.30 17.35
N PHE A 15 -10.50 -10.89 16.08
CA PHE A 15 -11.04 -11.75 15.00
C PHE A 15 -9.96 -12.14 13.97
N TYR A 16 -9.23 -11.18 13.43
CA TYR A 16 -8.01 -11.39 12.63
C TYR A 16 -7.03 -10.24 12.90
N GLY A 17 -5.78 -10.35 12.42
CA GLY A 17 -4.90 -9.19 12.37
C GLY A 17 -4.08 -9.14 11.10
N GLU A 18 -3.68 -7.93 10.72
CA GLU A 18 -2.99 -7.66 9.47
C GLU A 18 -1.89 -6.61 9.63
N SER A 19 -0.95 -6.64 8.69
CA SER A 19 0.05 -5.59 8.47
C SER A 19 -0.12 -5.04 7.05
N LEU A 20 0.86 -4.28 6.58
CA LEU A 20 0.98 -3.79 5.21
C LEU A 20 2.09 -4.55 4.46
N MET A 21 1.88 -4.84 3.18
CA MET A 21 2.89 -5.39 2.27
C MET A 21 2.63 -4.90 0.83
N ILE A 22 3.57 -5.15 -0.09
CA ILE A 22 3.32 -4.96 -1.51
C ILE A 22 2.96 -6.30 -2.17
N MET A 23 1.85 -6.30 -2.90
CA MET A 23 1.42 -7.37 -3.79
C MET A 23 1.73 -6.94 -5.22
N TYR A 24 2.36 -7.80 -6.02
CA TYR A 24 2.72 -7.44 -7.40
C TYR A 24 2.47 -8.58 -8.39
N ARG A 25 2.27 -8.20 -9.65
CA ARG A 25 2.00 -9.10 -10.76
C ARG A 25 3.31 -9.61 -11.37
N THR A 26 3.67 -10.86 -11.09
CA THR A 26 4.95 -11.45 -11.54
C THR A 26 5.10 -11.43 -13.06
N ALA A 27 4.04 -11.75 -13.81
CA ALA A 27 4.07 -11.74 -15.27
C ALA A 27 4.32 -10.34 -15.86
N LEU A 28 3.78 -9.28 -15.25
CA LEU A 28 4.02 -7.90 -15.70
C LEU A 28 5.45 -7.44 -15.37
N PHE A 29 5.98 -7.89 -14.23
CA PHE A 29 7.37 -7.64 -13.84
C PHE A 29 8.35 -8.34 -14.79
N GLU A 30 8.12 -9.62 -15.09
CA GLU A 30 8.93 -10.39 -16.03
C GLU A 30 8.91 -9.75 -17.44
N GLN A 31 7.73 -9.36 -17.93
CA GLN A 31 7.59 -8.68 -19.22
C GLN A 31 8.35 -7.34 -19.27
N ALA A 32 8.39 -6.61 -18.16
CA ALA A 32 9.14 -5.36 -18.02
C ALA A 32 10.63 -5.57 -17.73
N GLY A 33 11.11 -6.81 -17.56
CA GLY A 33 12.49 -7.11 -17.17
C GLY A 33 12.82 -6.66 -15.74
N LEU A 34 11.82 -6.54 -14.87
CA LEU A 34 11.95 -6.09 -13.48
C LEU A 34 12.02 -7.28 -12.52
N THR A 35 12.74 -7.10 -11.42
CA THR A 35 12.73 -8.02 -10.28
C THR A 35 12.43 -7.23 -9.02
N MET A 36 11.35 -7.60 -8.31
CA MET A 36 10.98 -6.96 -7.05
C MET A 36 12.00 -7.31 -5.96
N PRO A 37 12.65 -6.34 -5.31
CA PRO A 37 13.42 -6.60 -4.10
C PRO A 37 12.51 -7.10 -2.97
N GLU A 38 13.01 -7.98 -2.10
CA GLU A 38 12.28 -8.39 -0.88
C GLU A 38 11.86 -7.18 -0.02
N ALA A 39 12.61 -6.09 -0.12
CA ALA A 39 12.56 -4.93 0.74
C ALA A 39 12.63 -3.63 -0.07
N PRO A 40 11.64 -3.33 -0.94
CA PRO A 40 11.77 -2.29 -1.95
C PRO A 40 11.77 -0.86 -1.35
N PRO A 41 12.59 0.07 -1.87
CA PRO A 41 12.42 1.50 -1.59
C PRO A 41 11.24 2.08 -2.39
N TRP A 42 10.68 3.23 -1.97
CA TRP A 42 9.57 3.84 -2.72
C TRP A 42 10.00 4.32 -4.11
N ASP A 43 11.24 4.78 -4.26
CA ASP A 43 11.78 5.18 -5.58
C ASP A 43 11.74 4.01 -6.58
N PHE A 44 12.14 2.80 -6.16
CA PHE A 44 12.02 1.61 -6.99
C PHE A 44 10.56 1.31 -7.35
N VAL A 45 9.64 1.42 -6.37
CA VAL A 45 8.21 1.18 -6.61
C VAL A 45 7.64 2.20 -7.61
N ALA A 46 8.04 3.46 -7.51
CA ALA A 46 7.59 4.49 -8.45
C ALA A 46 8.09 4.21 -9.87
N GLU A 47 9.40 3.95 -10.04
CA GLU A 47 9.98 3.61 -11.34
C GLU A 47 9.37 2.32 -11.93
N ALA A 48 9.20 1.29 -11.10
CA ALA A 48 8.59 0.03 -11.49
C ALA A 48 7.12 0.19 -11.90
N ALA A 49 6.39 1.16 -11.34
CA ALA A 49 4.98 1.38 -11.65
C ALA A 49 4.80 1.95 -13.05
N LEU A 50 5.76 2.74 -13.55
CA LEU A 50 5.67 3.32 -14.87
C LEU A 50 5.75 2.26 -15.99
N GLN A 51 6.51 1.18 -15.79
CA GLN A 51 6.75 0.18 -16.85
C GLN A 51 5.49 -0.59 -17.29
N PRO A 52 4.67 -1.15 -16.38
CA PRO A 52 3.44 -1.85 -16.75
C PRO A 52 2.22 -0.92 -16.90
N THR A 53 2.38 0.40 -16.76
CA THR A 53 1.24 1.32 -16.91
C THR A 53 0.83 1.43 -18.38
N ASP A 54 -0.39 1.00 -18.67
CA ASP A 54 -1.07 1.11 -19.97
C ASP A 54 -2.52 1.50 -19.72
N LYS A 55 -2.74 2.82 -19.59
CA LYS A 55 -4.04 3.40 -19.24
C LYS A 55 -5.10 3.16 -20.33
N ASP A 56 -4.70 3.02 -21.59
CA ASP A 56 -5.61 2.76 -22.71
C ASP A 56 -6.20 1.34 -22.63
N ASN A 57 -5.41 0.39 -22.13
CA ASN A 57 -5.84 -0.99 -21.87
C ASN A 57 -6.26 -1.24 -20.41
N GLU A 58 -6.47 -0.18 -19.63
CA GLU A 58 -6.85 -0.21 -18.22
C GLU A 58 -5.91 -1.04 -17.31
N VAL A 59 -4.61 -1.05 -17.62
CA VAL A 59 -3.56 -1.59 -16.75
C VAL A 59 -2.87 -0.43 -16.03
N TYR A 60 -3.05 -0.36 -14.73
CA TYR A 60 -2.47 0.68 -13.87
C TYR A 60 -1.25 0.13 -13.14
N GLY A 61 -0.15 0.87 -13.18
CA GLY A 61 1.10 0.44 -12.57
C GLY A 61 1.02 0.28 -11.06
N ILE A 62 0.23 1.12 -10.40
CA ILE A 62 -0.01 1.01 -8.97
C ILE A 62 -1.44 1.42 -8.60
N CYS A 63 -2.02 0.80 -7.60
CA CYS A 63 -3.32 1.19 -7.06
C CYS A 63 -3.18 1.36 -5.55
N LEU A 64 -3.57 2.52 -5.03
CA LEU A 64 -3.45 2.89 -3.63
C LEU A 64 -4.77 3.48 -3.13
N ARG A 65 -4.96 3.46 -1.81
CA ARG A 65 -6.17 4.02 -1.18
C ARG A 65 -6.21 5.54 -1.33
N GLY A 66 -7.21 6.05 -2.03
CA GLY A 66 -7.50 7.49 -2.13
C GLY A 66 -8.82 7.90 -1.47
N LYS A 67 -9.70 6.95 -1.16
CA LYS A 67 -10.97 7.20 -0.45
C LYS A 67 -10.73 7.88 0.89
N ALA A 68 -11.38 9.03 1.08
CA ALA A 68 -11.27 9.80 2.31
C ALA A 68 -11.85 9.03 3.51
N GLY A 69 -11.00 8.75 4.50
CA GLY A 69 -11.41 8.10 5.74
C GLY A 69 -10.22 7.84 6.66
N TRP A 70 -10.43 7.95 7.97
CA TRP A 70 -9.36 7.77 8.96
C TRP A 70 -8.68 6.39 8.87
N GLY A 71 -9.46 5.35 8.53
CA GLY A 71 -9.00 3.98 8.29
C GLY A 71 -8.83 3.61 6.81
N GLU A 72 -8.94 4.59 5.91
CA GLU A 72 -8.80 4.40 4.46
C GLU A 72 -7.50 5.10 4.00
N ASN A 73 -7.59 6.18 3.22
CA ASN A 73 -6.40 6.88 2.74
C ASN A 73 -5.50 7.39 3.88
N VAL A 74 -6.05 7.83 5.01
CA VAL A 74 -5.26 8.33 6.15
C VAL A 74 -4.40 7.22 6.76
N ALA A 75 -4.87 5.97 6.76
CA ALA A 75 -4.10 4.83 7.25
C ALA A 75 -2.86 4.61 6.38
N LEU A 76 -3.05 4.54 5.06
CA LEU A 76 -1.97 4.38 4.09
C LEU A 76 -1.01 5.58 4.10
N LEU A 77 -1.52 6.81 4.02
CA LEU A 77 -0.70 8.02 4.00
C LEU A 77 0.11 8.21 5.29
N THR A 78 -0.42 7.77 6.44
CA THR A 78 0.36 7.78 7.69
C THR A 78 1.47 6.73 7.66
N ALA A 79 1.15 5.52 7.20
CA ALA A 79 2.13 4.46 7.00
C ALA A 79 3.26 4.92 6.08
N THR A 80 2.94 5.40 4.89
CA THR A 80 3.90 5.96 3.95
C THR A 80 4.68 7.12 4.58
N GLY A 81 4.01 8.08 5.21
CA GLY A 81 4.65 9.20 5.88
C GLY A 81 5.69 8.78 6.93
N ASN A 82 5.39 7.75 7.73
CA ASN A 82 6.35 7.22 8.70
C ASN A 82 7.63 6.71 8.02
N SER A 83 7.53 6.14 6.82
CA SER A 83 8.70 5.68 6.06
C SER A 83 9.55 6.84 5.51
N PHE A 84 8.91 7.95 5.16
CA PHE A 84 9.58 9.21 4.79
C PHE A 84 10.15 9.97 5.99
N GLY A 85 9.86 9.54 7.22
CA GLY A 85 10.28 10.19 8.46
C GLY A 85 9.31 11.24 8.98
N ALA A 86 8.10 11.31 8.42
CA ALA A 86 7.02 12.14 8.94
C ALA A 86 6.47 11.55 10.25
N ARG A 87 5.82 12.41 11.03
CA ARG A 87 5.10 12.07 12.27
C ARG A 87 3.86 12.94 12.36
N ARG A 88 2.76 12.46 12.96
CA ARG A 88 1.53 13.27 13.09
C ARG A 88 1.70 14.41 14.10
N PHE A 89 2.31 14.09 15.24
CA PHE A 89 2.53 15.01 16.36
C PHE A 89 3.97 14.91 16.86
N ASP A 90 4.48 15.97 17.46
CA ASP A 90 5.69 15.93 18.28
C ASP A 90 5.37 15.58 19.75
N GLU A 91 6.38 15.60 20.61
CA GLU A 91 6.27 15.23 22.04
C GLU A 91 5.43 16.23 22.85
N ASP A 92 5.26 17.46 22.33
CA ASP A 92 4.41 18.50 22.90
C ASP A 92 2.98 18.48 22.31
N TRP A 93 2.62 17.42 21.59
CA TRP A 93 1.32 17.25 20.91
C TRP A 93 1.03 18.29 19.83
N LYS A 94 2.04 18.96 19.29
CA LYS A 94 1.86 19.88 18.17
C LYS A 94 1.83 19.10 16.86
N ALA A 95 0.78 19.33 16.07
CA ALA A 95 0.63 18.73 14.75
C ALA A 95 1.79 19.14 13.82
N GLN A 96 2.27 18.22 12.99
CA GLN A 96 3.45 18.42 12.14
C GLN A 96 3.14 18.38 10.63
N PHE A 97 1.87 18.51 10.24
CA PHE A 97 1.43 18.37 8.84
C PHE A 97 2.03 19.41 7.88
N ASP A 98 2.58 20.51 8.40
CA ASP A 98 3.31 21.54 7.67
C ASP A 98 4.82 21.25 7.51
N SER A 99 5.30 20.12 8.03
CA SER A 99 6.71 19.72 7.93
C SER A 99 7.12 19.29 6.52
N GLY A 100 8.42 19.41 6.23
CA GLY A 100 9.00 18.97 4.96
C GLY A 100 8.73 17.49 4.64
N ALA A 101 8.77 16.62 5.65
CA ALA A 101 8.52 15.18 5.47
C ALA A 101 7.08 14.87 5.05
N TRP A 102 6.08 15.58 5.59
CA TRP A 102 4.70 15.43 5.15
C TRP A 102 4.47 15.98 3.74
N LYS A 103 5.12 17.10 3.40
CA LYS A 103 5.09 17.64 2.04
C LYS A 103 5.67 16.63 1.03
N GLU A 104 6.84 16.08 1.32
CA GLU A 104 7.52 15.07 0.49
C GLU A 104 6.63 13.82 0.30
N THR A 105 6.06 13.31 1.39
CA THR A 105 5.14 12.15 1.36
C THR A 105 3.94 12.39 0.45
N LEU A 106 3.27 13.54 0.59
CA LEU A 106 2.07 13.85 -0.18
C LEU A 106 2.40 14.16 -1.64
N SER A 107 3.48 14.87 -1.92
CA SER A 107 3.96 15.09 -3.28
C SER A 107 4.26 13.77 -3.98
N PHE A 108 5.06 12.90 -3.35
CA PHE A 108 5.35 11.56 -3.88
C PHE A 108 4.07 10.77 -4.18
N TYR A 109 3.14 10.70 -3.23
CA TYR A 109 1.88 9.98 -3.41
C TYR A 109 1.06 10.53 -4.57
N LEU A 110 0.93 11.86 -4.67
CA LEU A 110 0.15 12.49 -5.73
C LEU A 110 0.79 12.30 -7.10
N ASP A 111 2.10 12.47 -7.21
CA ASP A 111 2.84 12.30 -8.47
C ASP A 111 2.73 10.85 -8.96
N LEU A 112 2.99 9.88 -8.09
CA LEU A 112 2.86 8.46 -8.39
C LEU A 112 1.45 8.08 -8.83
N MET A 113 0.42 8.54 -8.11
CA MET A 113 -0.97 8.23 -8.45
C MET A 113 -1.44 8.94 -9.72
N ASN A 114 -0.91 10.12 -10.05
CA ASN A 114 -1.20 10.80 -11.31
C ASN A 114 -0.57 10.05 -12.50
N GLU A 115 0.67 9.58 -12.34
CA GLU A 115 1.41 8.93 -13.43
C GLU A 115 0.94 7.49 -13.66
N ALA A 116 0.84 6.68 -12.60
CA ALA A 116 0.62 5.24 -12.69
C ALA A 116 -0.70 4.75 -12.07
N GLY A 117 -1.47 5.63 -11.43
CA GLY A 117 -2.71 5.29 -10.74
C GLY A 117 -3.94 5.14 -11.64
N PRO A 118 -5.00 4.45 -11.15
CA PRO A 118 -6.29 4.38 -11.82
C PRO A 118 -7.03 5.73 -11.80
N PRO A 119 -7.86 6.03 -12.80
CA PRO A 119 -8.73 7.19 -12.76
C PRO A 119 -9.71 7.09 -11.58
N GLY A 120 -10.03 8.22 -10.96
CA GLY A 120 -10.98 8.26 -9.84
C GLY A 120 -10.46 7.62 -8.54
N ALA A 121 -9.14 7.46 -8.38
CA ALA A 121 -8.53 6.85 -7.20
C ALA A 121 -8.98 7.45 -5.85
N SER A 122 -9.43 8.71 -5.85
CA SER A 122 -10.01 9.38 -4.67
C SER A 122 -11.27 8.71 -4.12
N ASN A 123 -11.89 7.78 -4.86
CA ASN A 123 -13.03 6.99 -4.42
C ASN A 123 -12.64 5.56 -4.02
N ASN A 124 -11.39 5.14 -4.25
CA ASN A 124 -10.96 3.77 -4.06
C ASN A 124 -10.43 3.57 -2.64
N GLY A 125 -11.12 2.76 -1.84
CA GLY A 125 -10.66 2.24 -0.56
C GLY A 125 -10.05 0.85 -0.74
N PHE A 126 -10.07 0.04 0.32
CA PHE A 126 -9.57 -1.33 0.27
C PHE A 126 -10.27 -2.20 -0.80
N ASN A 127 -11.61 -2.27 -0.75
CA ASN A 127 -12.38 -3.20 -1.58
C ASN A 127 -12.34 -2.83 -3.07
N GLU A 128 -12.31 -1.53 -3.38
CA GLU A 128 -12.21 -1.06 -4.75
C GLU A 128 -10.84 -1.43 -5.37
N ASN A 129 -9.75 -1.24 -4.62
CA ASN A 129 -8.41 -1.63 -5.06
C ASN A 129 -8.25 -3.16 -5.15
N LEU A 130 -8.82 -3.91 -4.20
CA LEU A 130 -8.88 -5.37 -4.27
C LEU A 130 -9.55 -5.86 -5.57
N SER A 131 -10.66 -5.22 -5.95
CA SER A 131 -11.37 -5.53 -7.20
C SER A 131 -10.53 -5.22 -8.45
N LEU A 132 -9.83 -4.08 -8.48
CA LEU A 132 -8.90 -3.74 -9.57
C LEU A 132 -7.79 -4.78 -9.70
N PHE A 133 -7.17 -5.17 -8.59
CA PHE A 133 -6.08 -6.15 -8.58
C PHE A 133 -6.55 -7.54 -9.03
N LYS A 134 -7.64 -8.05 -8.45
CA LYS A 134 -8.22 -9.37 -8.80
C LYS A 134 -8.65 -9.47 -10.26
N ARG A 135 -9.00 -8.35 -10.90
CA ARG A 135 -9.37 -8.27 -12.32
C ARG A 135 -8.18 -8.01 -13.24
N GLY A 136 -6.96 -7.98 -12.70
CA GLY A 136 -5.73 -7.78 -13.45
C GLY A 136 -5.49 -6.36 -13.96
N LYS A 137 -6.25 -5.37 -13.45
CA LYS A 137 -6.10 -3.95 -13.79
C LYS A 137 -5.00 -3.25 -13.00
N CYS A 138 -4.41 -3.92 -12.02
CA CYS A 138 -3.39 -3.34 -11.14
C CYS A 138 -2.11 -4.18 -11.18
N ALA A 139 -0.97 -3.56 -11.46
CA ALA A 139 0.32 -4.25 -11.47
C ALA A 139 0.92 -4.37 -10.07
N MET A 140 0.80 -3.32 -9.24
CA MET A 140 1.25 -3.31 -7.85
C MET A 140 0.20 -2.72 -6.91
N TRP A 141 0.09 -3.28 -5.72
CA TRP A 141 -0.82 -2.80 -4.70
C TRP A 141 -0.17 -2.90 -3.32
N VAL A 142 -0.03 -1.76 -2.65
CA VAL A 142 0.53 -1.67 -1.29
C VAL A 142 -0.62 -1.55 -0.30
N ASP A 143 -0.92 -2.62 0.43
CA ASP A 143 -2.09 -2.66 1.33
C ASP A 143 -2.03 -3.84 2.32
N ALA A 144 -3.16 -4.09 2.96
CA ALA A 144 -3.37 -5.07 3.99
C ALA A 144 -2.96 -6.48 3.58
N THR A 145 -2.22 -7.16 4.46
CA THR A 145 -1.80 -8.56 4.26
C THR A 145 -2.98 -9.52 4.15
N VAL A 146 -4.17 -9.16 4.67
CA VAL A 146 -5.39 -9.99 4.54
C VAL A 146 -5.80 -10.17 3.07
N ALA A 147 -5.42 -9.24 2.19
CA ALA A 147 -5.72 -9.32 0.76
C ALA A 147 -5.06 -10.53 0.08
N ALA A 148 -3.95 -11.05 0.62
CA ALA A 148 -3.18 -12.15 0.06
C ALA A 148 -4.06 -13.34 -0.33
N SER A 149 -4.91 -13.78 0.60
CA SER A 149 -5.78 -14.94 0.38
C SER A 149 -6.81 -14.72 -0.72
N PHE A 150 -7.29 -13.48 -0.89
CA PHE A 150 -8.27 -13.15 -1.92
C PHE A 150 -7.65 -13.02 -3.31
N VAL A 151 -6.43 -12.47 -3.39
CA VAL A 151 -5.75 -12.24 -4.68
C VAL A 151 -5.13 -13.52 -5.25
N THR A 152 -4.82 -14.51 -4.40
CA THR A 152 -4.32 -15.84 -4.81
C THR A 152 -5.41 -16.93 -4.85
N ASN A 153 -6.69 -16.56 -4.70
CA ASN A 153 -7.78 -17.53 -4.84
C ASN A 153 -8.25 -17.61 -6.31
N PRO A 154 -8.04 -18.74 -7.02
CA PRO A 154 -8.40 -18.88 -8.43
C PRO A 154 -9.92 -18.83 -8.68
N ALA A 155 -10.75 -19.07 -7.66
CA ALA A 155 -12.20 -18.95 -7.78
C ALA A 155 -12.68 -17.49 -7.83
N GLU A 156 -11.84 -16.54 -7.38
CA GLU A 156 -12.25 -15.14 -7.26
C GLU A 156 -11.31 -14.15 -7.95
N SER A 157 -10.09 -14.56 -8.30
CA SER A 157 -9.04 -13.70 -8.86
C SER A 157 -8.59 -14.24 -10.22
N THR A 158 -8.67 -13.40 -11.25
CA THR A 158 -8.19 -13.75 -12.60
C THR A 158 -6.66 -13.73 -12.71
N VAL A 159 -5.97 -13.38 -11.63
CA VAL A 159 -4.52 -13.25 -11.58
C VAL A 159 -3.87 -14.16 -10.55
N ALA A 160 -4.62 -15.11 -9.97
CA ALA A 160 -4.21 -15.90 -8.81
C ALA A 160 -2.83 -16.57 -8.94
N ASP A 161 -2.50 -17.09 -10.13
CA ASP A 161 -1.23 -17.78 -10.39
C ASP A 161 -0.07 -16.82 -10.74
N HIS A 162 -0.32 -15.52 -10.71
CA HIS A 162 0.60 -14.46 -11.15
C HIS A 162 0.77 -13.35 -10.10
N VAL A 163 0.65 -13.70 -8.81
CA VAL A 163 0.84 -12.79 -7.69
C VAL A 163 2.01 -13.25 -6.83
N ASP A 164 2.87 -12.31 -6.44
CA ASP A 164 3.88 -12.52 -5.42
C ASP A 164 3.98 -11.29 -4.52
N PHE A 165 4.78 -11.38 -3.45
CA PHE A 165 4.76 -10.46 -2.32
C PHE A 165 6.16 -10.00 -1.94
N ALA A 166 6.26 -8.76 -1.47
CA ALA A 166 7.45 -8.24 -0.82
C ALA A 166 7.07 -7.38 0.39
N LEU A 167 8.05 -7.00 1.21
CA LEU A 167 7.82 -6.14 2.36
C LEU A 167 7.22 -4.79 1.93
N ALA A 168 6.55 -4.13 2.87
CA ALA A 168 6.14 -2.74 2.72
C ALA A 168 7.32 -1.86 2.26
N PRO A 169 7.10 -0.96 1.27
CA PRO A 169 8.18 -0.12 0.80
C PRO A 169 8.65 0.89 1.86
N GLY A 170 9.91 1.31 1.80
CA GLY A 170 10.37 2.39 2.67
C GLY A 170 11.77 2.91 2.40
N GLU A 171 12.11 4.04 3.02
CA GLU A 171 13.27 4.86 2.68
C GLU A 171 14.55 4.55 3.48
N GLY A 172 14.65 3.34 4.04
CA GLY A 172 15.80 2.97 4.89
C GLY A 172 15.90 3.75 6.21
N LYS A 173 14.91 4.57 6.56
CA LYS A 173 14.84 5.37 7.81
C LYS A 173 14.35 4.57 9.03
N GLY A 174 14.55 3.25 9.03
CA GLY A 174 14.15 2.32 10.10
C GLY A 174 12.67 1.93 10.12
N LYS A 175 11.74 2.82 9.73
CA LYS A 175 10.31 2.51 9.60
C LYS A 175 9.94 2.25 8.14
N ARG A 176 9.19 1.17 7.86
CA ARG A 176 8.73 0.76 6.50
C ARG A 176 7.23 1.03 6.25
N GLY A 177 6.59 1.80 7.12
CA GLY A 177 5.16 2.10 6.98
C GLY A 177 4.21 0.96 7.35
N ASN A 178 4.63 0.04 8.24
CA ASN A 178 3.71 -0.99 8.74
C ASN A 178 2.58 -0.35 9.59
N TRP A 179 1.34 -0.80 9.38
CA TRP A 179 0.26 -0.65 10.35
C TRP A 179 -0.02 -1.98 11.04
N VAL A 180 -0.84 -1.95 12.08
CA VAL A 180 -1.41 -3.16 12.69
C VAL A 180 -2.91 -2.91 12.89
N TRP A 181 -3.75 -3.69 12.22
CA TRP A 181 -5.19 -3.78 12.51
C TRP A 181 -5.47 -5.13 13.16
N THR A 182 -6.29 -5.14 14.21
CA THR A 182 -6.61 -6.32 15.02
C THR A 182 -7.97 -6.20 15.69
#